data_AF-A0A0F2L9M6-F1
#
_entry.id   AF-A0A0F2L9M6-F1
#
_cell.length_a   1.000
_cell.length_b   1.000
_cell.length_c   1.000
_cell.angle_alpha   90.00
_cell.angle_beta   90.00
_cell.angle_gamma   90.00
#
_symmetry.space_group_name_H-M   'P 1'
#
loop_
_entity.id
_entity.type
_entity.pdbx_description
1 polymer ?
#
loop_
_entity_poly.entity_id
_entity_poly.type
_entity_poly.pdbx_seq_one_letter_code
_entity_poly.pdbx_strand_id
1 'polypeptide(L)' 'MITFKTTYTCPACGSRLVFLEDDDNVWLGCDRCATYVRLSKREARRYWNYTAHRVLWRDMLEDLYGSFASAVVRG' A
#
# COMPACT_ATOMS: atom_id res chain seq x y z
N MET A 1 -2.17 2.40 15.25
CA MET A 1 -2.81 2.13 13.95
C MET A 1 -3.09 3.43 13.23
N ILE A 2 -2.56 3.60 12.02
CA ILE A 2 -2.80 4.75 11.13
C ILE A 2 -3.65 4.26 9.96
N THR A 3 -4.63 5.06 9.53
CA THR A 3 -5.45 4.74 8.35
C THR A 3 -5.87 6.00 7.59
N PHE A 4 -5.80 5.97 6.26
CA PHE A 4 -6.31 7.04 5.41
C PHE A 4 -6.66 6.56 3.99
N LYS A 5 -7.53 7.31 3.30
CA LYS A 5 -7.84 7.08 1.89
C LYS A 5 -6.74 7.71 1.02
N THR A 6 -6.24 6.93 0.08
CA THR A 6 -5.23 7.39 -0.90
C THR A 6 -5.91 7.98 -2.14
N THR A 7 -5.09 8.54 -3.04
CA THR A 7 -5.54 8.95 -4.37
C THR A 7 -5.63 7.79 -5.37
N TYR A 8 -5.08 6.62 -5.04
CA TYR A 8 -5.18 5.44 -5.89
C TYR A 8 -6.60 4.88 -5.91
N THR A 9 -7.02 4.39 -7.07
CA THR A 9 -8.35 3.82 -7.30
C THR A 9 -8.26 2.33 -7.55
N CYS A 10 -9.21 1.56 -7.00
CA CYS A 10 -9.33 0.14 -7.26
C CYS A 10 -9.69 -0.11 -8.74
N PRO A 11 -8.89 -0.88 -9.50
CA PRO A 11 -9.20 -1.19 -10.90
C PRO A 11 -10.51 -1.94 -11.10
N ALA A 12 -10.98 -2.69 -10.09
CA ALA A 12 -12.21 -3.48 -10.18
C ALA A 12 -13.50 -2.66 -9.94
N CYS A 13 -13.48 -1.67 -9.05
CA CYS A 13 -14.71 -0.95 -8.64
C CYS A 13 -14.60 0.58 -8.63
N GLY A 14 -13.44 1.15 -8.99
CA GLY A 14 -13.19 2.60 -9.02
C GLY A 14 -13.10 3.28 -7.65
N SER A 15 -13.35 2.58 -6.54
CA SER A 15 -13.26 3.17 -5.19
C SER A 15 -11.83 3.51 -4.80
N ARG A 16 -11.64 4.57 -3.99
CA ARG A 16 -10.32 4.93 -3.45
C ARG A 16 -9.78 3.84 -2.52
N LEU A 17 -8.52 3.48 -2.71
CA LEU A 17 -7.80 2.52 -1.86
C LEU A 17 -7.50 3.12 -0.50
N VAL A 18 -7.51 2.27 0.52
CA VAL A 18 -7.13 2.58 1.90
C VAL A 18 -5.69 2.15 2.12
N PHE A 19 -4.93 3.06 2.71
CA PHE A 19 -3.68 2.75 3.37
C PHE A 19 -3.95 2.46 4.85
N LEU A 20 -3.41 1.36 5.37
CA LEU A 20 -3.38 1.07 6.80
C LEU A 20 -1.97 0.75 7.26
N GLU A 21 -1.59 1.23 8.43
CA GLU A 21 -0.35 0.85 9.10
C GLU A 21 -0.65 0.39 10.53
N ASP A 22 -0.15 -0.79 10.86
CA ASP A 22 -0.16 -1.38 12.19
C ASP A 22 1.28 -1.54 12.73
N ASP A 23 1.43 -2.25 13.85
CA ASP A 23 2.71 -2.37 14.54
C ASP A 23 3.77 -3.10 13.70
N ASP A 24 3.37 -3.97 12.78
CA ASP A 24 4.28 -4.83 12.01
C ASP A 24 4.14 -4.67 10.49
N ASN A 25 3.06 -4.04 10.01
CA ASN A 25 2.69 -4.08 8.60
C ASN A 25 2.14 -2.76 8.08
N VAL A 26 2.33 -2.61 6.78
CA VAL A 26 1.66 -1.64 5.92
C VAL A 26 0.76 -2.40 4.96
N TRP A 27 -0.46 -1.91 4.79
CA TRP A 27 -1.46 -2.49 3.91
C TRP A 27 -1.96 -1.45 2.92
N LEU A 28 -2.23 -1.89 1.69
CA LEU A 28 -2.98 -1.13 0.70
C LEU A 28 -4.11 -2.00 0.18
N GLY A 29 -5.34 -1.50 0.19
CA GLY A 29 -6.46 -2.30 -0.32
C GLY A 29 -7.77 -1.55 -0.50
N CYS A 30 -8.78 -2.30 -0.94
CA CYS A 30 -10.10 -1.78 -1.26
C CYS A 30 -11.15 -2.39 -0.33
N ASP A 31 -11.73 -1.58 0.56
CA ASP A 31 -12.78 -2.05 1.48
C ASP A 31 -14.02 -2.59 0.76
N ARG A 32 -14.31 -2.10 -0.45
CA ARG A 32 -15.46 -2.59 -1.23
C ARG A 32 -15.22 -3.95 -1.88
N CYS A 33 -13.98 -4.23 -2.29
CA CYS A 33 -13.62 -5.50 -2.93
C CYS A 33 -13.03 -6.51 -1.94
N ALA A 34 -12.77 -6.11 -0.70
CA ALA A 34 -12.10 -6.89 0.33
C ALA A 34 -10.73 -7.47 -0.11
N THR A 35 -10.07 -6.80 -1.06
CA THR A 35 -8.72 -7.18 -1.52
C THR A 35 -7.70 -6.27 -0.87
N TYR A 36 -6.61 -6.85 -0.35
CA TYR A 36 -5.52 -6.12 0.29
C TYR A 36 -4.18 -6.77 -0.06
N VAL A 37 -3.16 -5.94 -0.23
CA VAL A 37 -1.77 -6.36 -0.27
C VAL A 37 -1.05 -5.84 0.98
N ARG A 38 -0.05 -6.59 1.42
CA ARG A 38 0.70 -6.35 2.65
C ARG A 38 2.18 -6.19 2.35
N LEU A 39 2.81 -5.29 3.08
CA LEU A 39 4.25 -5.15 3.21
C LEU A 39 4.61 -5.17 4.69
N SER A 40 5.47 -6.08 5.13
CA SER A 40 5.97 -6.07 6.50
C SER A 40 6.91 -4.88 6.74
N LYS A 41 7.05 -4.40 7.98
CA LYS A 41 8.04 -3.38 8.33
C LYS A 41 9.47 -3.78 8.00
N ARG A 42 9.79 -5.08 8.07
CA ARG A 42 11.10 -5.61 7.64
C ARG A 42 11.33 -5.35 6.15
N GLU A 43 10.34 -5.60 5.30
CA GLU A 43 10.41 -5.33 3.87
C GLU A 43 10.38 -3.82 3.58
N ALA A 44 9.59 -3.05 4.34
CA ALA A 44 9.49 -1.60 4.21
C ALA A 44 10.83 -0.87 4.43
N ARG A 45 11.79 -1.50 5.14
CA ARG A 45 13.16 -0.96 5.29
C ARG A 45 13.86 -0.68 3.96
N ARG A 46 13.47 -1.37 2.87
CA ARG A 46 14.02 -1.09 1.53
C ARG A 46 13.72 0.32 1.02
N TYR A 47 12.70 0.99 1.58
CA TYR A 47 12.30 2.36 1.24
C TYR A 47 12.86 3.40 2.20
N TRP A 48 13.75 3.03 3.13
CA TRP A 48 14.37 3.99 4.02
C TRP A 48 15.53 4.71 3.33
N ASN A 49 15.44 6.03 3.21
CA ASN A 49 16.55 6.85 2.77
C ASN A 49 17.45 7.19 3.97
N TYR A 50 18.60 6.52 4.05
CA TYR A 50 19.58 6.71 5.13
C TYR A 50 20.26 8.07 5.13
N THR A 51 20.30 8.80 4.00
CA THR A 51 20.89 10.14 3.94
C THR A 51 19.92 11.22 4.41
N ALA A 52 18.65 11.11 4.00
CA ALA A 52 17.60 12.09 4.29
C ALA A 52 16.78 11.74 5.55
N HIS A 53 17.10 10.62 6.22
CA HIS A 53 16.40 10.10 7.39
C HIS A 53 14.87 10.08 7.24
N ARG A 54 14.39 9.61 6.09
CA ARG A 54 12.95 9.55 5.80
C ARG A 54 12.58 8.32 4.99
N VAL A 55 11.34 7.89 5.15
CA VAL A 55 10.74 6.87 4.29
C VAL A 55 10.42 7.50 2.93
N LEU A 56 10.77 6.79 1.86
CA LEU A 56 10.38 7.08 0.48
C LEU A 56 8.95 6.61 0.26
N TRP A 57 7.99 7.32 0.87
CA TRP A 57 6.57 6.94 0.87
C TRP A 57 5.97 6.81 -0.53
N ARG A 58 6.41 7.65 -1.49
CA ARG A 58 5.92 7.60 -2.87
C ARG A 58 6.28 6.27 -3.53
N ASP A 59 7.57 5.91 -3.51
CA ASP A 59 8.07 4.68 -4.12
C ASP A 59 7.43 3.44 -3.48
N MET A 60 7.26 3.45 -2.16
CA MET A 60 6.58 2.37 -1.45
C MET A 60 5.11 2.21 -1.86
N LEU A 61 4.38 3.33 -1.97
CA LEU A 61 2.98 3.32 -2.37
C LEU A 61 2.80 2.92 -3.84
N GLU A 62 3.72 3.32 -4.73
CA GLU A 62 3.71 2.91 -6.14
C GLU A 62 3.90 1.39 -6.29
N ASP A 63 4.86 0.81 -5.57
CA ASP A 63 5.09 -0.64 -5.58
C ASP A 63 3.92 -1.43 -4.96
N LEU A 64 3.36 -0.93 -3.85
CA LEU A 64 2.16 -1.51 -3.24
C LEU A 64 0.97 -1.45 -4.20
N TYR A 65 0.78 -0.33 -4.89
CA TYR A 65 -0.30 -0.19 -5.87
C TYR A 65 -0.10 -1.14 -7.06
N GLY A 66 1.12 -1.27 -7.58
CA GLY A 66 1.45 -2.24 -8.64
C GLY A 66 1.15 -3.68 -8.23
N SER A 67 1.50 -4.04 -6.99
CA SER A 67 1.21 -5.36 -6.42
C SER A 67 -0.31 -5.60 -6.29
N PHE A 68 -1.03 -4.59 -5.80
CA PHE A 68 -2.50 -4.63 -5.68
C PHE A 68 -3.18 -4.78 -7.04
N ALA A 69 -2.82 -3.94 -8.01
CA ALA A 69 -3.40 -3.97 -9.35
C ALA A 69 -3.16 -5.32 -10.04
N SER A 70 -1.96 -5.88 -9.87
CA SER A 70 -1.63 -7.21 -10.39
C SER A 70 -2.45 -8.32 -9.74
N ALA A 71 -2.70 -8.23 -8.43
CA ALA A 71 -3.54 -9.18 -7.70
C ALA A 71 -5.01 -9.11 -8.13
N VAL A 72 -5.52 -7.90 -8.38
CA VAL A 72 -6.91 -7.68 -8.83
C VAL A 72 -7.14 -8.16 -10.27
N VAL A 73 -6.19 -7.96 -11.18
CA VAL A 73 -6.36 -8.37 -12.61
C VAL A 73 -6.29 -9.88 -12.80
N ARG A 74 -5.65 -10.62 -11.87
CA ARG A 74 -5.54 -12.09 -11.93
C ARG A 74 -6.65 -12.82 -11.16
N GLY A 75 -7.49 -12.08 -10.43
CA GLY A 75 -8.58 -12.61 -9.60
C GLY A 75 -9.92 -12.63 -10.31
#